data_AF-A0A359CSP5-F1
#
_entry.id   AF-A0A359CSP5-F1
#
_cell.length_a   1.000
_cell.length_b   1.000
_cell.length_c   1.000
_cell.angle_alpha   90.00
_cell.angle_beta   90.00
_cell.angle_gamma   90.00
#
_symmetry.space_group_name_H-M   'P 1'
#
loop_
_entity.id
_entity.type
_entity.pdbx_description
1 polymer ?
#
loop_
_entity_poly.entity_id
_entity_poly.type
_entity_poly.pdbx_seq_one_letter_code
_entity_poly.pdbx_strand_id
1 'polypeptide(L)'
;DKVIKNHFASEYVYNKYKDEKTCGVIERDEASGIEKIAEPKGVIAAIVPMTNPTSTAIFKSLLALKTRNGVIFSPHPKAKKSTIAA
;
A
#
# COMPACT_ATOMS: atom_id res chain seq x y z
N ASP A 1 -1.13 2.30 -22.47
CA ASP A 1 -2.03 2.42 -21.30
C ASP A 1 -1.49 1.73 -20.04
N LYS A 2 -1.36 0.39 -20.00
CA LYS A 2 -1.00 -0.34 -18.75
C LYS A 2 0.36 0.02 -18.14
N VAL A 3 1.37 0.33 -18.96
CA VAL A 3 2.70 0.76 -18.49
C VAL A 3 2.59 2.05 -17.67
N ILE A 4 1.84 3.04 -18.16
CA ILE A 4 1.61 4.31 -17.46
C ILE A 4 0.92 4.07 -16.11
N LYS A 5 -0.08 3.18 -16.06
CA LYS A 5 -0.74 2.82 -14.80
C LYS A 5 0.19 2.14 -13.80
N ASN A 6 1.12 1.32 -14.25
CA ASN A 6 2.13 0.70 -13.38
C ASN A 6 3.11 1.76 -12.87
N HIS A 7 3.63 2.64 -13.75
CA HIS A 7 4.50 3.75 -13.35
C HIS A 7 3.82 4.69 -12.36
N PHE A 8 2.55 5.03 -12.58
CA PHE A 8 1.77 5.80 -11.62
C PHE A 8 1.68 5.07 -10.26
N ALA A 9 1.33 3.78 -10.27
CA ALA A 9 1.21 3.00 -9.04
C ALA A 9 2.54 2.83 -8.29
N SER A 10 3.68 2.80 -8.99
CA SER A 10 4.99 2.67 -8.35
C SER A 10 5.55 4.03 -7.93
N GLU A 11 5.67 4.97 -8.85
CA GLU A 11 6.46 6.19 -8.69
C GLU A 11 5.66 7.29 -8.00
N TYR A 12 4.42 7.51 -8.42
CA TYR A 12 3.59 8.55 -7.82
C TYR A 12 3.22 8.19 -6.37
N VAL A 13 2.82 6.95 -6.13
CA VAL A 13 2.47 6.45 -4.79
C VAL A 13 3.68 6.52 -3.87
N TYR A 14 4.85 6.04 -4.33
CA TYR A 14 6.07 6.13 -3.55
C TYR A 14 6.41 7.59 -3.21
N ASN A 15 6.48 8.47 -4.21
CA ASN A 15 6.86 9.86 -3.98
C ASN A 15 5.87 10.63 -3.10
N LYS A 16 4.59 10.26 -3.13
CA LYS A 16 3.58 10.85 -2.24
C LYS A 16 3.78 10.45 -0.78
N TYR A 17 4.12 9.20 -0.52
CA TYR A 17 4.12 8.63 0.84
C TYR A 17 5.53 8.38 1.43
N LYS A 18 6.60 8.65 0.68
CA LYS A 18 7.98 8.36 1.12
C LYS A 18 8.34 9.00 2.46
N ASP A 19 7.91 10.24 2.68
CA ASP A 19 8.27 11.02 3.88
C ASP A 19 7.21 10.96 4.98
N GLU A 20 6.06 10.31 4.73
CA GLU A 20 4.99 10.19 5.73
C GLU A 20 5.42 9.25 6.86
N LYS A 21 5.24 9.69 8.11
CA LYS A 21 5.64 8.92 9.29
C LYS A 21 4.58 7.88 9.63
N THR A 22 4.97 6.61 9.63
CA THR A 22 4.07 5.47 9.86
C THR A 22 4.51 4.59 11.03
N CYS A 23 5.47 5.06 11.84
CA CYS A 23 6.06 4.33 12.96
C CYS A 23 6.32 5.23 14.17
N GLY A 24 5.99 4.73 15.36
CA GLY A 24 6.14 5.45 16.62
C GLY A 24 5.16 6.61 16.76
N VAL A 25 5.53 7.62 17.55
CA VAL A 25 4.73 8.84 17.73
C VAL A 25 4.68 9.61 16.41
N ILE A 26 3.50 9.72 15.80
CA ILE A 26 3.28 10.44 14.54
C ILE A 26 2.85 11.89 14.77
N GLU A 27 2.27 12.19 15.93
CA GLU A 27 1.79 13.52 16.28
C GLU A 27 1.86 13.68 17.80
N ARG A 28 2.24 14.87 18.25
CA ARG A 28 2.27 15.25 19.67
C ARG A 28 1.57 16.59 19.79
N ASP A 29 0.51 16.63 20.59
CA ASP A 29 -0.18 17.84 20.97
C ASP A 29 0.20 18.20 22.40
N GLU A 30 1.07 19.20 22.54
CA GLU A 30 1.56 19.65 23.85
C GLU A 30 0.48 20.36 24.66
N ALA A 31 -0.53 20.96 24.02
CA ALA A 31 -1.58 21.71 24.71
C ALA A 31 -2.57 20.77 25.40
N SER A 32 -2.92 19.65 24.74
CA SER A 32 -3.79 18.61 25.32
C SER A 32 -3.02 17.50 26.03
N GLY A 33 -1.69 17.42 25.86
CA GLY A 33 -0.86 16.33 26.38
C GLY A 33 -1.07 15.00 25.67
N ILE A 34 -1.63 15.01 24.45
CA ILE A 34 -1.98 13.80 23.69
C ILE A 34 -0.88 13.46 22.69
N GLU A 35 -0.49 12.18 22.65
CA GLU A 35 0.39 11.62 21.62
C GLU A 35 -0.36 10.60 20.77
N LYS A 36 -0.21 10.69 19.44
CA LYS A 36 -0.73 9.69 18.51
C LYS A 36 0.40 8.76 18.11
N ILE A 37 0.23 7.46 18.33
CA ILE A 37 1.22 6.43 17.99
C ILE A 37 0.67 5.59 16.84
N ALA A 38 1.49 5.39 15.80
CA ALA A 38 1.14 4.53 14.67
C ALA A 38 1.52 3.07 14.94
N GLU A 39 0.51 2.20 14.87
CA GLU A 39 0.65 0.76 14.99
C GLU A 39 0.20 0.06 13.69
N PRO A 40 0.94 -0.94 13.18
CA PRO A 40 0.48 -1.74 12.05
C PRO A 40 -0.78 -2.52 12.43
N LYS A 41 -1.65 -2.77 11.43
CA LYS A 41 -2.81 -3.63 11.61
C LYS A 41 -2.45 -5.12 11.66
N GLY A 42 -1.32 -5.50 11.09
CA GLY A 42 -0.87 -6.89 10.98
C GLY A 42 -0.98 -7.38 9.54
N VAL A 43 -1.99 -8.19 9.22
CA VAL A 43 -2.14 -8.82 7.90
C VAL A 43 -3.36 -8.26 7.16
N ILE A 44 -3.17 -7.89 5.90
CA ILE A 44 -4.21 -7.31 5.03
C ILE A 44 -4.59 -8.32 3.95
N ALA A 45 -5.90 -8.57 3.78
CA ALA A 45 -6.41 -9.31 2.63
C ALA A 45 -6.72 -8.36 1.46
N ALA A 46 -6.02 -8.53 0.33
CA ALA A 46 -6.08 -7.63 -0.80
C ALA A 46 -6.76 -8.28 -2.02
N ILE A 47 -8.00 -7.88 -2.32
CA ILE A 47 -8.70 -8.27 -3.55
C ILE A 47 -8.11 -7.51 -4.74
N VAL A 48 -7.83 -8.22 -5.85
CA VAL A 48 -7.25 -7.63 -7.08
C VAL A 48 -8.19 -7.83 -8.27
N PRO A 49 -8.67 -6.74 -8.91
CA PRO A 49 -9.61 -6.81 -10.02
C PRO A 49 -8.92 -7.19 -11.35
N MET A 50 -9.72 -7.68 -12.31
CA MET A 50 -9.22 -8.06 -13.64
C MET A 50 -8.73 -6.86 -14.48
N THR A 51 -9.29 -5.67 -14.26
CA THR A 51 -9.02 -4.47 -15.07
C THR A 51 -7.64 -3.87 -14.81
N ASN A 52 -7.17 -3.92 -13.56
CA ASN A 52 -5.90 -3.34 -13.12
C ASN A 52 -5.09 -4.34 -12.27
N PRO A 53 -4.70 -5.51 -12.82
CA PRO A 53 -4.20 -6.61 -12.01
C PRO A 53 -2.78 -6.39 -11.49
N THR A 54 -1.94 -5.66 -12.24
CA THR A 54 -0.54 -5.37 -11.89
C THR A 54 -0.44 -4.11 -11.04
N SER A 55 -1.02 -2.99 -11.50
CA SER A 55 -0.94 -1.71 -10.79
C SER A 55 -1.60 -1.76 -9.41
N THR A 56 -2.69 -2.52 -9.24
CA THR A 56 -3.31 -2.73 -7.92
C THR A 56 -2.42 -3.53 -6.99
N ALA A 57 -1.71 -4.55 -7.50
CA ALA A 57 -0.77 -5.34 -6.71
C ALA A 57 0.38 -4.46 -6.23
N ILE A 58 1.02 -3.72 -7.15
CA ILE A 58 2.12 -2.78 -6.85
C ILE A 58 1.70 -1.74 -5.81
N PHE A 59 0.58 -1.04 -6.05
CA PHE A 59 0.07 0.00 -5.14
C PHE A 59 -0.17 -0.53 -3.73
N LYS A 60 -0.87 -1.66 -3.59
CA LYS A 60 -1.19 -2.24 -2.28
C LYS A 60 0.03 -2.80 -1.58
N SER A 61 0.97 -3.40 -2.32
CA SER A 61 2.25 -3.87 -1.76
C SER A 61 3.07 -2.73 -1.18
N LEU A 62 3.21 -1.62 -1.91
CA LEU A 62 3.97 -0.45 -1.44
C LEU A 62 3.38 0.13 -0.16
N LEU A 63 2.05 0.30 -0.09
CA LEU A 63 1.41 0.83 1.11
C LEU A 63 1.46 -0.14 2.29
N ALA A 64 1.27 -1.45 2.05
CA ALA A 64 1.38 -2.45 3.10
C ALA A 64 2.78 -2.43 3.72
N LEU A 65 3.83 -2.40 2.90
CA LEU A 65 5.21 -2.30 3.36
C LEU A 65 5.48 -0.99 4.09
N LYS A 66 5.09 0.15 3.52
CA LYS A 66 5.27 1.47 4.13
C LYS A 66 4.61 1.57 5.52
N THR A 67 3.52 0.86 5.73
CA THR A 67 2.76 0.82 7.00
C THR A 67 3.10 -0.37 7.89
N ARG A 68 4.14 -1.14 7.55
CA ARG A 68 4.64 -2.29 8.34
C ARG A 68 3.62 -3.43 8.48
N ASN A 69 2.80 -3.65 7.45
CA ASN A 69 1.82 -4.73 7.37
C ASN A 69 2.28 -5.83 6.42
N GLY A 70 1.84 -7.06 6.71
CA GLY A 70 1.80 -8.15 5.74
C GLY A 70 0.58 -8.02 4.83
N VAL A 71 0.66 -8.53 3.60
CA VAL A 71 -0.47 -8.52 2.66
C VAL A 71 -0.59 -9.85 1.93
N ILE A 72 -1.81 -10.36 1.81
CA ILE A 72 -2.17 -11.57 1.06
C ILE A 72 -3.10 -11.19 -0.08
N PHE A 73 -2.71 -11.49 -1.32
CA PHE A 73 -3.47 -11.11 -2.50
C PHE A 73 -4.44 -12.21 -2.96
N SER A 74 -5.68 -11.81 -3.25
CA SER A 74 -6.72 -12.63 -3.86
C SER A 74 -7.06 -12.10 -5.26
N PRO A 75 -6.41 -12.60 -6.32
CA PRO A 75 -6.62 -12.12 -7.68
C PRO A 75 -7.87 -12.68 -8.33
N HIS A 76 -8.47 -11.88 -9.21
CA HIS A 76 -9.48 -12.39 -10.13
C HIS A 76 -8.91 -13.55 -10.98
N PRO A 77 -9.61 -14.70 -11.16
CA PRO A 77 -9.06 -15.90 -11.81
C PRO A 77 -8.45 -15.66 -13.19
N LYS A 78 -9.11 -14.83 -14.01
CA LYS A 78 -8.65 -14.48 -15.37
C LYS A 78 -7.40 -13.60 -15.42
N ALA A 79 -6.99 -12.99 -14.30
CA ALA A 79 -5.83 -12.10 -14.23
C ALA A 79 -4.75 -12.56 -13.23
N LYS A 80 -4.91 -13.75 -12.63
CA LYS A 80 -4.02 -14.28 -11.59
C LYS A 80 -2.55 -14.28 -11.98
N LYS A 81 -2.21 -14.67 -13.22
CA LYS A 81 -0.83 -14.76 -13.69
C LYS A 81 -0.16 -13.38 -13.70
N SER A 82 -0.87 -12.37 -14.19
CA SER A 82 -0.37 -10.99 -14.23
C SER A 82 -0.24 -10.40 -12.83
N THR A 83 -1.15 -10.70 -11.91
CA THR A 83 -1.04 -10.25 -10.50
C THR A 83 0.13 -10.90 -9.77
N ILE A 84 0.39 -12.20 -10.02
CA ILE A 84 1.51 -12.92 -9.38
C ILE A 84 2.87 -12.45 -9.91
N ALA A 85 2.95 -12.07 -11.19
CA ALA A 85 4.19 -11.61 -11.83
C ALA A 85 4.48 -10.11 -11.66
N ALA A 86 3.56 -9.36 -11.03
CA ALA A 86 3.67 -7.92 -10.80
C ALA A 86 4.65 -7.60 -9.66
#